data_AF-A0A6L7A5P0-F1
#
_entry.id   AF-A0A6L7A5P0-F1
#
_cell.length_a   1.000
_cell.length_b   1.000
_cell.length_c   1.000
_cell.angle_alpha   90.00
_cell.angle_beta   90.00
_cell.angle_gamma   90.00
#
_symmetry.space_group_name_H-M   'P 1'
#
loop_
_entity.id
_entity.type
_entity.pdbx_description
1 polymer ?
#
loop_
_entity_poly.entity_id
_entity_poly.type
_entity_poly.pdbx_seq_one_letter_code
_entity_poly.pdbx_strand_id
1 'polypeptide(L)'
;MKHISKGYTLLESLVVLGIVAGLFLLSSRMPVSAPNMSQWSATFKSSWQQERISAQTQQCRRTVRFRENGIVFNHTQLAYPKGYHHDKTQTIQILPTGYVAPTTVTLSNGQHVIKIIFSLGGGAYRITQS
;
A
#
# COMPACT_ATOMS: atom_id res chain seq x y z
N MET A 1 10.15 63.07 -9.98
CA MET A 1 10.32 61.62 -10.15
C MET A 1 9.50 60.91 -9.07
N LYS A 2 8.63 59.97 -9.46
CA LYS A 2 7.56 59.38 -8.63
C LYS A 2 8.16 58.44 -7.57
N HIS A 3 7.90 58.68 -6.28
CA HIS A 3 8.26 57.75 -5.21
C HIS A 3 7.46 56.46 -5.37
N ILE A 4 8.07 55.42 -5.93
CA ILE A 4 7.46 54.10 -6.06
C ILE A 4 7.73 53.34 -4.76
N SER A 5 6.63 53.06 -4.08
CA SER A 5 6.48 52.54 -2.72
C SER A 5 7.11 51.15 -2.52
N LYS A 6 8.36 51.08 -2.03
CA LYS A 6 9.02 49.82 -1.64
C LYS A 6 8.27 49.03 -0.55
N GLY A 7 7.45 49.70 0.27
CA GLY A 7 6.64 49.04 1.31
C GLY A 7 5.42 48.29 0.76
N TYR A 8 4.95 48.63 -0.44
CA TYR A 8 3.75 48.03 -1.04
C TYR A 8 4.03 46.61 -1.54
N THR A 9 5.19 46.39 -2.14
CA THR A 9 5.63 45.10 -2.71
C THR A 9 5.88 44.04 -1.62
N LEU A 10 6.33 44.46 -0.43
CA LEU A 10 6.60 43.57 0.70
C LEU A 10 5.30 43.09 1.35
N LEU A 11 4.33 43.99 1.48
CA LEU A 11 2.99 43.68 1.97
C LEU A 11 2.23 42.76 1.00
N GLU A 12 2.27 43.04 -0.30
CA GLU A 12 1.67 42.19 -1.34
C GLU A 12 2.27 40.77 -1.33
N SER A 13 3.60 40.67 -1.21
CA SER A 13 4.28 39.36 -1.15
C SER A 13 3.85 38.55 0.09
N LEU A 14 3.65 39.20 1.23
CA LEU A 14 3.18 38.56 2.46
C LEU A 14 1.74 38.05 2.32
N VAL A 15 0.87 38.82 1.67
CA VAL A 15 -0.53 38.44 1.43
C VAL A 15 -0.60 37.26 0.47
N VAL A 16 0.16 37.28 -0.62
CA VAL A 16 0.21 36.17 -1.58
C VAL A 16 0.75 34.90 -0.91
N LEU A 17 1.82 35.01 -0.11
CA LEU A 17 2.38 33.87 0.61
C LEU A 17 1.39 33.27 1.60
N GLY A 18 0.64 34.12 2.32
CA GLY A 18 -0.41 33.69 3.24
C GLY A 18 -1.55 32.94 2.54
N ILE A 19 -1.99 33.41 1.38
CA ILE A 19 -3.03 32.75 0.59
C ILE A 19 -2.53 31.39 0.08
N VAL A 20 -1.31 31.32 -0.44
CA VAL A 20 -0.72 30.06 -0.94
C VAL A 20 -0.55 29.06 0.21
N ALA A 21 -0.01 29.48 1.35
CA ALA A 21 0.12 28.63 2.53
C ALA A 21 -1.25 28.14 3.06
N GLY A 22 -2.27 29.01 3.03
CA GLY A 22 -3.64 28.65 3.39
C GLY A 22 -4.24 27.57 2.48
N LEU A 23 -4.01 27.66 1.17
CA LEU A 23 -4.44 26.64 0.19
C LEU A 23 -3.74 25.29 0.41
N PHE A 24 -2.47 25.30 0.79
CA PHE A 24 -1.74 24.07 1.16
C PHE A 24 -2.30 23.43 2.43
N LEU A 25 -2.68 24.22 3.44
CA LEU A 25 -3.26 23.70 4.68
C LEU A 25 -4.65 23.06 4.47
N LEU A 26 -5.45 23.60 3.56
CA LEU A 26 -6.76 23.04 3.18
C LEU A 26 -6.65 21.70 2.42
N SER A 27 -5.51 21.42 1.79
CA SER A 27 -5.28 20.19 1.02
C SER A 27 -4.90 18.98 1.90
N SER A 28 -4.69 19.19 3.21
CA SER A 28 -3.95 18.24 4.07
C SER A 28 -4.80 17.17 4.77
N ARG A 29 -6.09 17.01 4.47
CA ARG A 29 -6.92 15.99 5.14
C ARG A 29 -7.86 15.26 4.19
N MET A 30 -7.30 14.56 3.20
CA MET A 30 -8.06 13.47 2.59
C MET A 30 -8.14 12.33 3.62
N PRO A 31 -9.35 11.93 4.07
CA PRO A 31 -9.48 10.75 4.89
C PRO A 31 -9.01 9.55 4.06
N VAL A 32 -7.99 8.85 4.58
CA VAL A 32 -7.53 7.58 4.02
C VAL A 32 -8.68 6.58 4.18
N SER A 33 -9.55 6.54 3.19
CA SER A 33 -10.63 5.57 3.14
C SER A 33 -10.00 4.19 3.03
N ALA A 34 -10.48 3.24 3.84
CA ALA A 34 -10.05 1.85 3.75
C ALA A 34 -10.13 1.40 2.28
N PRO A 35 -9.05 0.80 1.73
CA PRO A 35 -8.95 0.57 0.30
C PRO A 35 -10.09 -0.33 -0.18
N ASN A 36 -10.73 0.07 -1.28
CA ASN A 36 -11.71 -0.78 -1.94
C ASN A 36 -11.01 -2.06 -2.45
N MET A 37 -11.74 -3.16 -2.63
CA MET A 37 -11.17 -4.45 -3.03
C MET A 37 -10.32 -4.35 -4.31
N SER A 38 -10.77 -3.57 -5.30
CA SER A 38 -10.03 -3.36 -6.55
C SER A 38 -8.68 -2.67 -6.30
N GLN A 39 -8.67 -1.58 -5.54
CA GLN A 39 -7.47 -0.84 -5.16
C GLN A 39 -6.52 -1.72 -4.33
N TRP A 40 -7.08 -2.43 -3.34
CA TRP A 40 -6.31 -3.34 -2.50
C TRP A 40 -5.66 -4.45 -3.34
N SER A 41 -6.39 -5.07 -4.27
CA SER A 41 -5.87 -6.13 -5.13
C SER A 41 -4.77 -5.64 -6.06
N ALA A 42 -4.87 -4.40 -6.56
CA ALA A 42 -3.84 -3.78 -7.39
C ALA A 42 -2.58 -3.48 -6.59
N THR A 43 -2.72 -2.91 -5.38
CA THR A 43 -1.59 -2.66 -4.48
C THR A 43 -0.93 -3.97 -4.06
N PHE A 44 -1.71 -4.99 -3.68
CA PHE A 44 -1.20 -6.31 -3.37
C PHE A 44 -0.42 -6.91 -4.54
N LYS A 45 -0.94 -6.82 -5.76
CA LYS A 45 -0.25 -7.31 -6.98
C LYS A 45 1.10 -6.64 -7.16
N SER A 46 1.15 -5.32 -7.02
CA SER A 46 2.39 -4.54 -7.16
C SER A 46 3.41 -4.93 -6.08
N SER A 47 3.01 -4.93 -4.81
CA SER A 47 3.88 -5.30 -3.69
C SER A 47 4.39 -6.74 -3.79
N TRP A 48 3.52 -7.67 -4.16
CA TRP A 48 3.89 -9.07 -4.36
C TRP A 48 4.90 -9.23 -5.50
N GLN A 49 4.66 -8.57 -6.63
CA GLN A 49 5.57 -8.61 -7.77
C GLN A 49 6.93 -8.00 -7.41
N GLN A 50 6.94 -6.90 -6.67
CA GLN A 50 8.16 -6.26 -6.20
C GLN A 50 8.98 -7.19 -5.28
N GLU A 51 8.35 -7.87 -4.34
CA GLU A 51 9.05 -8.84 -3.47
C GLU A 51 9.61 -10.02 -4.27
N ARG A 52 8.87 -10.54 -5.26
CA ARG A 52 9.40 -11.59 -6.16
C ARG A 52 10.61 -11.12 -6.97
N ILE A 53 10.51 -9.98 -7.63
CA ILE A 53 11.63 -9.40 -8.40
C ILE A 53 12.82 -9.17 -7.48
N SER A 54 12.59 -8.65 -6.28
CA SER A 54 13.64 -8.38 -5.31
C SER A 54 14.28 -9.67 -4.76
N ALA A 55 13.53 -10.76 -4.64
CA ALA A 55 14.07 -12.07 -4.27
C ALA A 55 14.99 -12.62 -5.37
N GLN A 56 14.57 -12.49 -6.63
CA GLN A 56 15.31 -13.01 -7.79
C GLN A 56 16.54 -12.18 -8.13
N THR A 57 16.42 -10.85 -8.15
CA THR A 57 17.53 -9.96 -8.52
C THR A 57 18.62 -9.93 -7.46
N GLN A 58 18.25 -9.95 -6.17
CA GLN A 58 19.21 -9.94 -5.06
C GLN A 58 19.61 -11.35 -4.59
N GLN A 59 19.11 -12.40 -5.27
CA GLN A 59 19.38 -13.81 -4.94
C GLN A 59 19.17 -14.13 -3.44
N CYS A 60 18.13 -13.54 -2.85
CA CYS A 60 17.87 -13.63 -1.42
C CYS A 60 16.44 -14.09 -1.13
N ARG A 61 16.24 -14.69 0.04
CA ARG A 61 14.91 -15.13 0.48
C ARG A 61 14.11 -13.92 0.97
N ARG A 62 12.89 -13.74 0.46
CA ARG A 62 11.93 -12.75 0.98
C ARG A 62 10.87 -13.42 1.82
N THR A 63 10.40 -12.70 2.83
CA THR A 63 9.38 -13.19 3.77
C THR A 63 8.23 -12.20 3.80
N VAL A 64 7.04 -12.66 3.43
CA VAL A 64 5.80 -11.90 3.50
C VAL A 64 4.96 -12.46 4.64
N ARG A 65 4.55 -11.60 5.57
CA ARG A 65 3.78 -12.03 6.77
C ARG A 65 2.36 -11.50 6.69
N PHE A 66 1.41 -12.42 6.67
CA PHE A 66 -0.01 -12.14 6.78
C PHE A 66 -0.35 -12.15 8.27
N ARG A 67 -0.64 -10.97 8.83
CA ARG A 67 -1.07 -10.78 10.22
C ARG A 67 -2.59 -10.54 10.24
N GLU A 68 -3.13 -10.41 11.45
CA GLU A 68 -4.57 -10.18 11.69
C GLU A 68 -5.12 -8.96 10.94
N ASN A 69 -4.41 -7.84 10.96
CA ASN A 69 -4.87 -6.54 10.44
C ASN A 69 -4.20 -6.11 9.12
N GLY A 70 -3.37 -6.95 8.53
CA GLY A 70 -2.74 -6.65 7.25
C GLY A 70 -1.55 -7.52 6.90
N ILE A 71 -0.95 -7.19 5.77
CA ILE A 71 0.18 -7.89 5.17
C ILE A 71 1.42 -7.04 5.38
N VAL A 72 2.45 -7.63 5.98
CA VAL A 72 3.77 -7.02 6.15
C VAL A 72 4.69 -7.57 5.07
N PHE A 73 5.00 -6.70 4.10
CA PHE A 73 6.10 -6.86 3.16
C PHE A 73 7.39 -6.33 3.78
N ASN A 74 8.53 -6.47 3.11
CA ASN A 74 9.81 -6.15 3.73
C ASN A 74 9.96 -4.63 4.01
N HIS A 75 9.40 -3.79 3.14
CA HIS A 75 9.50 -2.32 3.23
C HIS A 75 8.14 -1.61 3.35
N THR A 76 7.04 -2.36 3.32
CA THR A 76 5.69 -1.78 3.31
C THR A 76 4.71 -2.65 4.08
N GLN A 77 3.70 -2.01 4.64
CA GLN A 77 2.55 -2.70 5.22
C GLN A 77 1.32 -2.36 4.40
N LEU A 78 0.55 -3.38 4.04
CA LEU A 78 -0.71 -3.27 3.32
C LEU A 78 -1.85 -3.66 4.26
N ALA A 79 -2.70 -2.70 4.61
CA ALA A 79 -3.94 -2.98 5.33
C ALA A 79 -4.89 -3.83 4.47
N TYR A 80 -5.71 -4.66 5.09
CA TYR A 80 -6.76 -5.40 4.39
C TYR A 80 -7.90 -4.48 3.91
N PRO A 81 -8.74 -4.93 2.96
CA PRO A 81 -9.95 -4.22 2.60
C PRO A 81 -10.88 -4.06 3.81
N LYS A 82 -11.75 -3.05 3.78
CA LYS A 82 -12.61 -2.70 4.92
C LYS A 82 -13.38 -3.91 5.47
N GLY A 83 -13.19 -4.20 6.76
CA GLY A 83 -13.86 -5.29 7.50
C GLY A 83 -13.19 -6.66 7.40
N TYR A 84 -12.22 -6.84 6.50
CA TYR A 84 -11.51 -8.11 6.39
C TYR A 84 -10.38 -8.21 7.41
N HIS A 85 -10.29 -9.37 8.04
CA HIS A 85 -9.21 -9.75 8.95
C HIS A 85 -8.71 -11.15 8.60
N HIS A 86 -7.55 -11.49 9.14
CA HIS A 86 -6.97 -12.83 9.00
C HIS A 86 -6.93 -13.53 10.36
N ASP A 87 -7.50 -14.72 10.45
CA ASP A 87 -7.66 -15.41 11.75
C ASP A 87 -6.34 -15.90 12.36
N LYS A 88 -5.32 -16.17 11.54
CA LYS A 88 -4.06 -16.76 11.99
C LYS A 88 -2.89 -16.07 11.33
N THR A 89 -1.82 -15.76 12.06
CA THR A 89 -0.63 -15.23 11.40
C THR A 89 0.00 -16.30 10.52
N GLN A 90 0.12 -16.01 9.22
CA GLN A 90 0.69 -16.91 8.23
C GLN A 90 1.90 -16.25 7.57
N THR A 91 2.99 -17.00 7.40
CA THR A 91 4.21 -16.50 6.76
C THR A 91 4.44 -17.23 5.46
N ILE A 92 4.66 -16.47 4.40
CA ILE A 92 5.00 -16.99 3.08
C ILE A 92 6.44 -16.61 2.75
N GLN A 93 7.23 -17.60 2.35
CA GLN A 93 8.60 -17.41 1.91
C GLN A 93 8.67 -17.45 0.39
N ILE A 94 9.35 -16.46 -0.18
CA ILE A 94 9.71 -16.39 -1.59
C ILE A 94 11.19 -16.73 -1.70
N LEU A 95 11.50 -17.82 -2.39
CA LEU A 95 12.89 -18.27 -2.58
C LEU A 95 13.62 -17.37 -3.59
N PRO A 96 14.97 -17.39 -3.60
CA PRO A 96 15.77 -16.68 -4.61
C PRO A 96 15.39 -17.02 -6.06
N THR A 97 14.82 -18.19 -6.30
CA THR A 97 14.33 -18.61 -7.63
C THR A 97 13.00 -17.95 -8.02
N GLY A 98 12.36 -17.23 -7.10
CA GLY A 98 10.97 -16.76 -7.21
C GLY A 98 9.94 -17.82 -6.81
N TYR A 99 10.37 -19.03 -6.47
CA TYR A 99 9.46 -20.10 -6.04
C TYR A 99 8.78 -19.77 -4.71
N VAL A 100 7.50 -20.14 -4.62
CA VAL A 100 6.68 -20.03 -3.42
C VAL A 100 5.95 -21.35 -3.20
N ALA A 101 5.95 -21.82 -1.96
CA ALA A 101 5.22 -23.04 -1.60
C ALA A 101 3.71 -22.85 -1.80
N PRO A 102 3.01 -23.84 -2.39
CA PRO A 102 1.56 -23.78 -2.55
C PRO A 102 0.88 -23.56 -1.21
N THR A 103 0.08 -22.51 -1.11
CA THR A 103 -0.59 -22.16 0.13
C THR A 103 -1.80 -21.31 -0.15
N THR A 104 -2.76 -21.32 0.78
CA THR A 104 -3.95 -20.46 0.68
C THR A 104 -4.01 -19.59 1.92
N VAL A 105 -4.13 -18.29 1.72
CA VAL A 105 -4.41 -17.32 2.77
C VAL A 105 -5.89 -16.95 2.68
N THR A 106 -6.58 -17.02 3.80
CA THR A 106 -8.03 -16.75 3.87
C THR A 106 -8.29 -15.52 4.72
N LEU A 107 -8.93 -14.51 4.16
CA LEU A 107 -9.38 -13.32 4.88
C LEU A 107 -10.90 -13.39 5.03
N SER A 108 -11.40 -13.09 6.23
CA SER A 108 -12.83 -13.15 6.56
C SER A 108 -13.32 -11.79 7.01
N ASN A 109 -14.58 -11.48 6.68
CA ASN A 109 -15.35 -10.38 7.28
C ASN A 109 -16.63 -10.91 7.94
N GLY A 110 -16.60 -12.16 8.44
CA GLY A 110 -17.74 -12.85 9.06
C GLY A 110 -18.80 -13.38 8.08
N GLN A 111 -19.10 -12.65 7.01
CA GLN A 111 -20.07 -13.06 5.98
C GLN A 111 -19.44 -13.40 4.63
N HIS A 112 -18.34 -12.72 4.29
CA HIS A 112 -17.65 -12.88 3.01
C HIS A 112 -16.21 -13.30 3.24
N VAL A 113 -15.68 -14.10 2.31
CA VAL A 113 -14.34 -14.67 2.41
C VAL A 113 -13.54 -14.37 1.15
N ILE A 114 -12.33 -13.82 1.33
CA ILE A 114 -11.34 -13.66 0.28
C ILE A 114 -10.30 -14.76 0.44
N LYS A 115 -10.07 -15.55 -0.61
CA LYS A 115 -8.99 -16.53 -0.64
C LYS A 115 -7.91 -16.08 -1.61
N ILE A 116 -6.68 -16.00 -1.11
CA ILE A 116 -5.46 -15.76 -1.90
C ILE A 116 -4.78 -17.11 -2.04
N ILE A 117 -4.86 -17.69 -3.23
CA ILE A 117 -4.37 -19.05 -3.51
C ILE A 117 -3.07 -18.92 -4.28
N PHE A 118 -1.97 -19.33 -3.65
CA PHE A 118 -0.66 -19.42 -4.27
C PHE A 118 -0.51 -20.79 -4.90
N SER A 119 -0.37 -20.80 -6.22
CA SER A 119 -0.20 -22.03 -7.00
C SER A 119 1.26 -22.44 -7.06
N LEU A 120 1.50 -23.75 -7.19
CA LEU A 120 2.83 -24.33 -7.35
C LEU A 120 3.52 -23.72 -8.58
N GLY A 121 4.73 -23.18 -8.39
CA GLY A 121 5.50 -22.55 -9.46
C GLY A 121 6.22 -21.29 -9.00
N GLY A 122 6.48 -20.37 -9.94
CA GLY A 122 7.26 -19.16 -9.69
C GLY A 122 6.58 -18.11 -8.79
N GLY A 123 5.61 -18.45 -7.95
CA GLY A 123 4.89 -17.49 -7.09
C GLY A 123 3.67 -16.84 -7.74
N ALA A 124 3.03 -17.55 -8.68
CA ALA A 124 1.74 -17.15 -9.22
C ALA A 124 0.64 -17.29 -8.15
N TYR A 125 -0.32 -16.37 -8.17
CA TYR A 125 -1.44 -16.39 -7.24
C TYR A 125 -2.74 -16.01 -7.95
N ARG A 126 -3.86 -16.43 -7.37
CA ARG A 126 -5.21 -15.97 -7.73
C ARG A 126 -5.96 -15.53 -6.49
N ILE A 127 -6.82 -14.53 -6.65
CA ILE A 127 -7.70 -14.04 -5.59
C ILE A 127 -9.12 -14.44 -5.96
N THR A 128 -9.82 -15.12 -5.07
CA THR A 128 -11.24 -15.49 -5.24
C THR A 128 -12.06 -14.93 -4.08
N GLN A 129 -13.25 -14.44 -4.39
CA GLN A 129 -14.22 -13.93 -3.42
C GLN A 129 -15.40 -14.90 -3.33
N SER A 130 -15.92 -15.09 -2.13
CA SER A 130 -17.10 -15.93 -1.85
C SER A 130 -18.00 -15.23 -0.85
#